data_AF-A0A0C2N4A9-F1
#
_entry.id   AF-A0A0C2N4A9-F1
#
_cell.length_a   1.000
_cell.length_b   1.000
_cell.length_c   1.000
_cell.angle_alpha   90.00
_cell.angle_beta   90.00
_cell.angle_gamma   90.00
#
_symmetry.space_group_name_H-M   'P 1'
#
loop_
_entity.id
_entity.type
_entity.pdbx_description
1 polymer ?
#
loop_
_entity_poly.entity_id
_entity_poly.type
_entity_poly.pdbx_seq_one_letter_code
_entity_poly.pdbx_strand_id
1 'polypeptide(L)'
;MSGGKIFGIDTYYSDIWKIDLETLEWVKLDYSLKTGLFSHRMSIVDDCYLYSFGSFCLDLDFLNAFERFTLQLPSIYRLCLESFCRSPNVGSYLMALPSAIVNELNFDNYSSFDI
;
A
#
# COMPACT_ATOMS: atom_id res chain seq x y z
N MET A 1 3.28 12.31 -1.41
CA MET A 1 4.60 12.71 -1.91
C MET A 1 5.67 12.02 -1.08
N SER A 2 6.81 11.66 -1.66
CA SER A 2 7.84 10.89 -0.98
C SER A 2 9.22 11.12 -1.58
N GLY A 3 10.20 11.28 -0.71
CA GLY A 3 11.60 11.48 -1.07
C GLY A 3 11.88 12.65 -2.01
N GLY A 4 12.96 12.56 -2.80
CA GLY A 4 13.39 13.59 -3.75
C GLY A 4 14.85 14.00 -3.58
N LYS A 5 15.36 14.76 -4.55
CA LYS A 5 16.72 15.31 -4.55
C LYS A 5 16.67 16.83 -4.66
N ILE A 6 17.48 17.53 -3.86
CA ILE A 6 17.72 18.96 -4.09
C ILE A 6 18.73 19.11 -5.23
N PHE A 7 18.34 19.78 -6.30
CA PHE A 7 19.26 20.04 -7.41
C PHE A 7 20.44 20.92 -6.96
N GLY A 8 21.66 20.50 -7.29
CA GLY A 8 22.88 21.25 -6.99
C GLY A 8 23.55 20.91 -5.65
N ILE A 9 22.93 20.09 -4.80
CA ILE A 9 23.57 19.51 -3.61
C ILE A 9 23.28 18.01 -3.54
N ASP A 10 24.14 17.26 -2.86
CA ASP A 10 24.00 15.81 -2.76
C ASP A 10 23.12 15.37 -1.58
N THR A 11 22.01 16.08 -1.39
CA THR A 11 21.06 15.86 -0.30
C THR A 11 19.79 15.22 -0.82
N TYR A 12 19.37 14.18 -0.11
CA TYR A 12 18.22 13.35 -0.44
C TYR A 12 17.20 13.33 0.68
N TYR A 13 15.93 13.32 0.29
CA TYR A 13 14.81 13.18 1.19
C TYR A 13 14.36 11.72 1.22
N SER A 14 13.97 11.25 2.40
CA SER A 14 13.38 9.93 2.61
C SER A 14 12.01 10.01 3.27
N ASP A 15 11.54 11.21 3.59
CA ASP A 15 10.26 11.42 4.24
C ASP A 15 9.08 11.22 3.27
N ILE A 16 7.96 10.84 3.87
CA ILE A 16 6.71 10.58 3.17
C ILE A 16 5.65 11.54 3.73
N TRP A 17 4.95 12.21 2.82
CA TRP A 17 3.94 13.20 3.12
C TRP A 17 2.63 12.87 2.43
N LYS A 18 1.53 13.03 3.15
CA LYS A 18 0.16 13.00 2.64
C LYS A 18 -0.36 14.44 2.57
N ILE A 19 -1.13 14.76 1.55
CA ILE A 19 -1.94 15.99 1.52
C ILE A 19 -3.38 15.62 1.83
N ASP A 20 -4.00 16.36 2.73
CA ASP A 20 -5.45 16.36 2.91
C ASP A 20 -6.05 17.28 1.84
N LEU A 21 -6.95 16.77 1.00
CA LEU A 21 -7.52 17.55 -0.09
C LEU A 21 -8.70 18.44 0.34
N GLU A 22 -9.27 18.22 1.52
CA GLU A 22 -10.33 19.06 2.08
C GLU A 22 -9.72 20.29 2.77
N THR A 23 -8.67 20.10 3.56
CA THR A 23 -8.01 21.20 4.30
C THR A 23 -6.84 21.81 3.54
N LEU A 24 -6.32 21.13 2.50
CA LEU A 24 -5.09 21.47 1.79
C LEU A 24 -3.84 21.47 2.68
N GLU A 25 -3.90 20.77 3.80
CA GLU A 25 -2.77 20.66 4.73
C GLU A 25 -1.90 19.44 4.41
N TRP A 26 -0.60 19.60 4.63
CA TRP A 26 0.37 18.53 4.49
C TRP A 26 0.61 17.86 5.85
N VAL A 27 0.44 16.55 5.89
CA VAL A 27 0.70 15.72 7.07
C VAL A 27 1.90 14.83 6.76
N LYS A 28 2.94 14.97 7.59
CA LYS A 28 4.09 14.06 7.53
C LYS A 28 3.69 12.71 8.11
N LEU A 29 4.00 11.63 7.42
CA LEU A 29 3.81 10.28 7.95
C LEU A 29 5.01 9.89 8.83
N ASP A 30 4.76 9.02 9.81
CA ASP A 30 5.80 8.50 10.72
C ASP A 30 6.75 7.48 10.06
N TYR A 31 6.62 7.30 8.74
CA TYR A 31 7.42 6.37 7.96
C TYR A 31 8.46 7.11 7.13
N SER A 32 9.57 6.42 6.84
CA SER A 32 10.61 6.91 5.95
C SER A 32 11.03 5.80 4.98
N LEU A 33 11.37 6.17 3.75
CA LEU A 33 11.93 5.27 2.75
C LEU A 33 13.27 4.74 3.27
N LYS A 34 13.47 3.42 3.24
CA LYS A 34 14.72 2.81 3.70
C LYS A 34 15.80 2.82 2.63
N THR A 35 15.40 2.77 1.37
CA THR A 35 16.33 2.46 0.27
C THR A 35 16.07 3.23 -1.02
N GLY A 36 15.21 4.26 -1.01
CA GLY A 36 14.91 5.04 -2.20
C GLY A 36 15.24 6.52 -2.06
N LEU A 37 16.08 7.05 -2.95
CA LEU A 37 16.48 8.46 -2.93
C LEU A 37 15.53 9.34 -3.76
N PHE A 38 15.14 8.87 -4.95
CA PHE A 38 14.19 9.55 -5.85
C PHE A 38 13.69 8.59 -6.96
N SER A 39 12.71 9.04 -7.76
CA SER A 39 12.16 8.31 -8.92
C SER A 39 11.63 6.90 -8.65
N HIS A 40 11.16 6.64 -7.43
CA HIS A 40 10.46 5.40 -7.08
C HIS A 40 8.99 5.48 -7.48
N ARG A 41 8.36 4.32 -7.72
CA ARG A 41 6.92 4.24 -7.94
C ARG A 41 6.23 3.95 -6.63
N MET A 42 5.05 4.52 -6.44
CA MET A 42 4.21 4.21 -5.28
C MET A 42 2.80 3.84 -5.74
N SER A 43 2.16 2.95 -4.98
CA SER A 43 0.77 2.60 -5.16
C SER A 43 0.14 2.34 -3.80
N ILE A 44 -1.07 2.86 -3.61
CA ILE A 44 -1.90 2.52 -2.46
C ILE A 44 -2.73 1.31 -2.87
N VAL A 45 -2.66 0.26 -2.07
CA VAL A 45 -3.44 -0.96 -2.24
C VAL A 45 -4.30 -1.07 -1.00
N ASP A 46 -5.55 -1.48 -1.21
CA ASP A 46 -6.45 -1.85 -0.12
C ASP A 46 -6.76 -0.70 0.86
N ASP A 47 -6.52 0.55 0.47
CA ASP A 47 -6.61 1.77 1.30
C ASP A 47 -5.76 1.75 2.59
N CYS A 48 -5.03 0.67 2.84
CA CYS A 48 -4.31 0.41 4.08
C CYS A 48 -2.80 0.35 3.85
N TYR A 49 -2.36 -0.03 2.65
CA TYR A 49 -0.96 -0.29 2.36
C TYR A 49 -0.44 0.65 1.29
N LEU A 50 0.66 1.35 1.60
CA LEU A 50 1.45 2.06 0.62
C LEU A 50 2.61 1.16 0.21
N TYR A 51 2.63 0.77 -1.06
CA TYR A 51 3.75 0.08 -1.67
C TYR A 51 4.66 1.07 -2.37
N SER A 52 5.95 0.87 -2.23
CA SER A 52 6.98 1.58 -2.98
C SER A 52 7.87 0.57 -3.70
N PHE A 53 8.12 0.81 -4.99
CA PHE A 53 8.95 -0.08 -5.80
C PHE A 53 9.93 0.70 -6.67
N GLY A 54 11.16 0.18 -6.71
CA GLY A 54 12.25 0.71 -7.52
C GLY A 54 12.79 2.01 -6.93
N SER A 55 14.04 2.37 -7.22
CA SER A 55 14.55 3.71 -7.00
C SER A 55 15.92 3.86 -7.69
N PHE A 56 16.34 5.11 -7.86
CA PHE A 56 17.73 5.44 -8.15
C PHE A 56 18.48 5.75 -6.86
N CYS A 57 19.65 5.13 -6.68
CA CYS A 57 20.67 5.56 -5.73
C CYS A 57 21.92 5.96 -6.53
N LEU A 58 22.64 7.01 -6.11
CA LEU A 58 23.87 7.42 -6.81
C LEU A 58 24.96 6.34 -6.81
N ASP A 59 24.97 5.50 -5.78
CA ASP A 59 26.05 4.54 -5.55
C ASP A 59 25.71 3.12 -6.00
N LEU A 60 24.45 2.85 -6.37
CA LEU A 60 23.98 1.52 -6.76
C LEU A 60 23.04 1.64 -7.96
N ASP A 61 23.46 1.08 -9.09
CA ASP A 61 22.63 0.86 -10.28
C ASP A 61 21.29 0.25 -9.86
N PHE A 62 20.21 1.02 -9.97
CA PHE A 62 18.82 0.64 -9.73
C PHE A 62 18.56 -0.26 -8.52
N LEU A 63 18.10 0.34 -7.42
CA LEU A 63 17.58 -0.43 -6.31
C LEU A 63 16.20 -0.97 -6.67
N ASN A 64 16.10 -2.29 -6.91
CA ASN A 64 14.84 -3.03 -7.02
C ASN A 64 14.19 -3.26 -5.64
N ALA A 65 14.35 -2.30 -4.72
CA ALA A 65 13.77 -2.38 -3.39
C ALA A 65 12.24 -2.33 -3.50
N PHE A 66 11.59 -3.25 -2.79
CA PHE A 66 10.15 -3.29 -2.64
C PHE A 66 9.83 -3.08 -1.16
N GLU A 67 9.19 -1.95 -0.87
CA GLU A 67 8.86 -1.53 0.49
C GLU A 67 7.34 -1.44 0.65
N ARG A 68 6.85 -1.78 1.86
CA ARG A 68 5.44 -1.69 2.24
C ARG A 68 5.30 -0.95 3.55
N PHE A 69 4.40 0.03 3.58
CA PHE A 69 4.06 0.82 4.75
C PHE A 69 2.56 0.67 5.07
N THR A 70 2.21 0.59 6.35
CA THR A 70 0.82 0.50 6.80
C THR A 70 0.29 1.91 7.08
N LEU A 71 -0.48 2.48 6.16
CA LEU A 71 -1.07 3.83 6.30
C LEU A 71 -2.16 3.85 7.36
N GLN A 72 -2.99 2.82 7.35
CA GLN A 72 -4.05 2.59 8.33
C GLN A 72 -4.02 1.14 8.73
N LEU A 73 -4.28 0.88 10.02
CA LEU A 73 -4.46 -0.47 10.49
C LEU A 73 -5.67 -1.07 9.76
N PRO A 74 -5.51 -2.23 9.09
CA PRO A 74 -6.64 -2.95 8.55
C PRO A 74 -7.67 -3.17 9.66
N SER A 75 -8.95 -2.96 9.36
CA SER A 75 -9.99 -3.23 10.34
C SER A 75 -9.92 -4.70 10.79
N ILE A 76 -10.28 -4.98 12.04
CA ILE A 76 -10.35 -6.37 12.53
C ILE A 76 -11.26 -7.19 11.62
N TYR A 77 -12.36 -6.58 11.18
CA TYR A 77 -13.27 -7.17 10.19
C TYR A 77 -12.53 -7.63 8.93
N ARG A 78 -11.71 -6.76 8.33
CA ARG A 78 -10.89 -7.08 7.15
C ARG A 78 -9.87 -8.18 7.42
N LEU A 79 -9.19 -8.14 8.57
CA LEU A 79 -8.23 -9.18 8.96
C LEU A 79 -8.92 -10.55 9.12
N CYS A 80 -10.09 -10.57 9.73
CA CYS A 80 -10.92 -11.77 9.85
C CYS A 80 -11.34 -12.29 8.47
N LEU A 81 -11.75 -11.39 7.56
CA LEU A 81 -12.12 -11.74 6.19
C LEU A 81 -10.94 -12.34 5.41
N GLU A 82 -9.76 -11.71 5.44
CA GLU A 82 -8.57 -12.25 4.78
C GLU A 82 -8.17 -13.62 5.33
N SER A 83 -8.20 -13.78 6.66
CA SER A 83 -7.90 -15.06 7.30
C SER A 83 -8.92 -16.13 6.91
N PHE A 84 -10.18 -15.75 6.76
CA PHE A 84 -11.25 -16.62 6.30
C PHE A 84 -11.01 -17.07 4.85
N CYS A 85 -10.73 -16.13 3.94
CA CYS A 85 -10.49 -16.40 2.52
C CYS A 85 -9.29 -17.31 2.26
N ARG A 86 -8.24 -17.18 3.08
CA ARG A 86 -7.04 -18.04 2.98
C ARG A 86 -7.23 -19.42 3.61
N SER A 87 -8.35 -19.67 4.29
CA SER A 87 -8.61 -20.96 4.91
C SER A 87 -8.99 -22.02 3.87
N PRO A 88 -8.44 -23.25 3.96
CA PRO A 88 -8.76 -24.33 3.02
C PRO A 88 -10.24 -24.75 3.06
N ASN A 89 -10.98 -24.38 4.12
CA ASN A 89 -12.38 -24.73 4.33
C ASN A 89 -13.36 -23.63 3.90
N VAL A 90 -12.93 -22.66 3.08
CA VAL A 90 -13.74 -21.48 2.73
C VAL A 90 -15.13 -21.86 2.18
N GLY A 91 -15.22 -22.92 1.39
CA GLY A 91 -16.48 -23.39 0.80
C GLY A 91 -17.50 -23.86 1.84
N SER A 92 -17.06 -24.52 2.92
CA SER A 92 -17.93 -24.94 4.02
C SER A 92 -18.43 -23.75 4.84
N TYR A 93 -17.58 -22.75 5.02
CA TYR A 93 -17.92 -21.57 5.81
C TYR A 93 -18.77 -20.55 5.04
N LEU A 94 -18.61 -20.44 3.72
CA LEU A 94 -19.45 -19.56 2.88
C LEU A 94 -20.93 -19.92 3.00
N MET A 95 -21.25 -21.20 3.18
CA MET A 95 -22.63 -21.67 3.39
C MET A 95 -23.21 -21.28 4.77
N ALA A 96 -22.35 -20.96 5.74
CA ALA A 96 -22.75 -20.58 7.09
C ALA A 96 -22.75 -19.06 7.31
N LEU A 97 -22.22 -18.28 6.35
CA LEU A 97 -22.14 -16.83 6.46
C LEU A 97 -23.46 -16.14 6.08
N PRO A 98 -23.79 -15.02 6.73
CA PRO A 98 -24.83 -14.12 6.26
C PRO A 98 -24.60 -13.67 4.81
N SER A 99 -25.67 -13.58 4.03
CA SER A 99 -25.61 -13.19 2.61
C SER A 99 -24.96 -11.82 2.38
N ALA A 100 -25.08 -10.88 3.31
CA ALA A 100 -24.41 -9.57 3.24
C ALA A 100 -22.88 -9.68 3.16
N ILE A 101 -22.28 -10.59 3.94
CA ILE A 101 -20.82 -10.81 3.98
C ILE A 101 -20.38 -11.60 2.75
N VAL A 102 -21.18 -12.58 2.32
CA VAL A 102 -20.91 -13.37 1.10
C VAL A 102 -20.92 -12.48 -0.15
N ASN A 103 -21.84 -11.52 -0.22
CA ASN A 103 -21.91 -10.59 -1.33
C ASN A 103 -20.67 -9.69 -1.39
N GLU A 104 -20.21 -9.17 -0.24
CA GLU A 104 -18.98 -8.37 -0.14
C GLU A 104 -17.76 -9.15 -0.65
N LEU A 105 -17.63 -10.42 -0.27
CA LEU A 105 -16.56 -11.33 -0.71
C LEU A 105 -16.56 -11.65 -2.22
N ASN A 106 -17.73 -11.64 -2.85
CA ASN A 106 -17.86 -12.00 -4.27
C ASN A 106 -17.56 -10.83 -5.23
N PHE A 107 -17.49 -9.58 -4.74
CA PHE A 107 -17.16 -8.41 -5.58
C PHE A 107 -15.70 -8.41 -6.05
N ASP A 108 -14.78 -9.11 -5.37
CA ASP A 108 -13.37 -9.22 -5.79
C ASP A 108 -13.14 -10.21 -6.94
N ASN A 109 -14.09 -11.10 -7.24
CA ASN A 109 -13.95 -12.08 -8.33
C ASN A 109 -14.28 -11.53 -9.73
N TYR A 110 -14.77 -10.28 -9.84
CA TYR A 110 -15.11 -9.65 -11.11
C TYR A 110 -14.17 -8.51 -11.53
N SER A 111 -13.14 -8.18 -10.74
CA SER A 111 -12.16 -7.12 -11.07
C SER A 111 -10.83 -7.64 -11.63
N SER A 112 -10.67 -8.97 -11.76
CA SER A 112 -9.46 -9.61 -12.30
C SER A 112 -9.75 -10.36 -13.61
N PHE A 113 -10.25 -9.69 -14.64
CA PHE A 113 -9.95 -9.98 -16.05
C PHE A 113 -10.41 -8.78 -16.87
N ASP A 114 -9.51 -7.84 -17.11
CA ASP A 114 -9.39 -7.20 -18.43
C ASP A 114 -7.93 -6.75 -18.59
N ILE A 115 -7.35 -7.21 -19.70
CA ILE A 115 -5.96 -7.04 -20.15
C ILE A 115 -5.74 -5.62 -20.66
#